data_AF-A0A3Q2V544-F1
#
_entry.id   AF-A0A3Q2V544-F1
#
_cell.length_a   1.000
_cell.length_b   1.000
_cell.length_c   1.000
_cell.angle_alpha   90.00
_cell.angle_beta   90.00
_cell.angle_gamma   90.00
#
_symmetry.space_group_name_H-M   'P 1'
#
loop_
_entity.id
_entity.type
_entity.pdbx_description
1 polymer ?
#
loop_
_entity_poly.entity_id
_entity_poly.type
_entity_poly.pdbx_seq_one_letter_code
_entity_poly.pdbx_strand_id
1 'polypeptide(L)'
;MAKRLFFSPSKSNAAGVKFGEASFDLLTDFLVNLDKRNKDNLPSSTKYCGNFKNKRVIEYILLITKKLRLDPLVGYHAVELLQRFMVKYIEDFITAPTPKGATSNRPRSYEDAVYNKLKDKFPLIIFSCVQLASKLSLHSHMIDNNTAVHFLHSVSCTVSKQTLLESELMVLKGLKFRLNVLNPLTYVEILLEVLGKGPYMHRKVYYIL
;
A
#
# COMPACT_ATOMS: atom_id res chain seq x y z
N MET A 1 -42.49 -4.90 -20.04
CA MET A 1 -42.29 -6.13 -19.23
C MET A 1 -40.88 -6.66 -19.48
N ALA A 2 -39.94 -6.37 -18.58
CA ALA A 2 -38.54 -6.81 -18.70
C ALA A 2 -38.30 -8.02 -17.79
N LYS A 3 -37.87 -9.14 -18.38
CA LYS A 3 -37.52 -10.37 -17.66
C LYS A 3 -36.23 -10.14 -16.85
N ARG A 4 -36.31 -10.32 -15.53
CA ARG A 4 -35.15 -10.41 -14.63
C ARG A 4 -34.34 -11.65 -15.00
N LEU A 5 -33.09 -11.45 -15.43
CA LEU A 5 -32.08 -12.51 -15.41
C LEU A 5 -31.45 -12.51 -14.02
N PHE A 6 -31.85 -13.47 -13.20
CA PHE A 6 -31.16 -13.81 -11.97
C PHE A 6 -29.82 -14.44 -12.34
N PHE A 7 -28.73 -13.70 -12.15
CA PHE A 7 -27.39 -14.26 -12.14
C PHE A 7 -27.24 -15.09 -10.85
N SER A 8 -27.29 -16.40 -11.00
CA SER A 8 -26.79 -17.33 -9.98
C SER A 8 -25.28 -17.14 -9.86
N PRO A 9 -24.69 -17.09 -8.65
CA PRO A 9 -23.25 -17.02 -8.51
C PRO A 9 -22.68 -18.36 -8.99
N SER A 10 -22.01 -18.36 -10.14
CA SER A 10 -21.22 -19.50 -10.57
C SER A 10 -20.23 -19.80 -9.45
N LYS A 11 -20.20 -21.04 -8.97
CA LYS A 11 -19.13 -21.55 -8.11
C LYS A 11 -17.81 -21.26 -8.81
N SER A 12 -17.12 -20.21 -8.38
CA SER A 12 -15.74 -19.97 -8.78
C SER A 12 -14.96 -21.15 -8.22
N ASN A 13 -14.42 -21.99 -9.10
CA ASN A 13 -13.36 -22.91 -8.75
C ASN A 13 -12.17 -22.04 -8.30
N ALA A 14 -12.16 -21.66 -7.02
CA ALA A 14 -10.97 -21.21 -6.36
C ALA A 14 -10.06 -22.43 -6.32
N ALA A 15 -9.17 -22.55 -7.30
CA ALA A 15 -7.94 -23.30 -7.15
C ALA A 15 -7.15 -22.57 -6.05
N GLY A 16 -7.53 -22.81 -4.81
CA GLY A 16 -6.85 -22.30 -3.64
C GLY A 16 -5.51 -23.01 -3.56
N VAL A 17 -4.45 -22.30 -3.94
CA VAL A 17 -3.08 -22.71 -3.63
C VAL A 17 -3.02 -22.92 -2.12
N LYS A 18 -2.82 -24.16 -1.67
CA LYS A 18 -2.76 -24.42 -0.23
C LYS A 18 -1.35 -24.19 0.27
N PHE A 19 -1.25 -23.63 1.47
CA PHE A 19 0.00 -23.57 2.21
C PHE A 19 0.59 -24.98 2.33
N GLY A 20 1.88 -25.12 2.06
CA GLY A 20 2.60 -26.40 2.02
C GLY A 20 2.73 -27.04 0.62
N GLU A 21 2.05 -26.54 -0.42
CA GLU A 21 2.06 -27.17 -1.75
C GLU A 21 3.22 -26.70 -2.67
N ALA A 22 3.90 -25.60 -2.35
CA ALA A 22 4.96 -25.05 -3.22
C ALA A 22 6.22 -25.95 -3.25
N SER A 23 6.78 -26.28 -4.42
CA SER A 23 7.96 -27.16 -4.47
C SER A 23 9.19 -26.55 -3.77
N PHE A 24 10.10 -27.39 -3.26
CA PHE A 24 11.30 -26.91 -2.58
C PHE A 24 12.20 -26.07 -3.50
N ASP A 25 12.32 -26.47 -4.77
CA ASP A 25 13.08 -25.73 -5.77
C ASP A 25 12.48 -24.34 -6.00
N LEU A 26 11.14 -24.26 -6.14
CA LEU A 26 10.43 -23.00 -6.30
C LEU A 26 10.64 -22.09 -5.09
N LEU A 27 10.52 -22.62 -3.88
CA LEU A 27 10.74 -21.86 -2.64
C LEU A 27 12.18 -21.36 -2.52
N THR A 28 13.16 -22.16 -2.95
CA THR A 28 14.57 -21.79 -2.98
C THR A 28 14.80 -20.64 -3.96
N ASP A 29 14.25 -20.73 -5.18
CA ASP A 29 14.30 -19.65 -6.17
C ASP A 29 13.63 -18.37 -5.66
N PHE A 30 12.49 -18.48 -4.97
CA PHE A 30 11.84 -17.34 -4.32
C PHE A 30 12.75 -16.72 -3.25
N LEU A 31 13.34 -17.51 -2.36
CA LEU A 31 14.26 -17.02 -1.32
C LEU A 31 15.48 -16.30 -1.91
N VAL A 32 16.11 -16.87 -2.95
CA VAL A 32 17.24 -16.25 -3.65
C VAL A 32 16.83 -14.91 -4.25
N ASN A 33 15.65 -14.85 -4.89
CA ASN A 33 15.12 -13.61 -5.44
C ASN A 33 14.77 -12.58 -4.36
N LEU A 34 14.20 -13.01 -3.23
CA LEU A 34 13.87 -12.17 -2.08
C LEU A 34 15.14 -11.56 -1.46
N ASP A 35 16.18 -12.36 -1.27
CA ASP A 35 17.47 -11.94 -0.73
C ASP A 35 18.15 -10.93 -1.67
N LYS A 36 18.19 -11.23 -2.97
CA LYS A 36 18.73 -10.30 -3.98
C LYS A 36 18.01 -8.94 -3.93
N ARG A 37 16.68 -8.94 -3.94
CA ARG A 37 15.89 -7.70 -3.85
C ARG A 37 16.12 -6.96 -2.53
N ASN A 38 16.26 -7.68 -1.43
CA ASN A 38 16.55 -7.08 -0.13
C ASN A 38 17.91 -6.37 -0.12
N LYS A 39 18.94 -7.03 -0.68
CA LYS A 39 20.28 -6.47 -0.85
C LYS A 39 20.30 -5.25 -1.77
N ASP A 40 19.52 -5.28 -2.86
CA ASP A 40 19.41 -4.14 -3.78
C ASP A 40 18.73 -2.93 -3.11
N ASN A 41 17.82 -3.15 -2.15
CA ASN A 41 17.08 -2.08 -1.48
C ASN A 41 17.85 -1.45 -0.30
N LEU A 42 18.71 -2.21 0.38
CA LEU A 42 19.52 -1.74 1.52
C LEU A 42 20.33 -0.44 1.25
N PRO A 43 21.11 -0.32 0.16
CA PRO A 43 21.90 0.89 -0.13
C PRO A 43 21.07 2.07 -0.63
N SER A 44 19.81 1.84 -1.02
CA SER A 44 18.88 2.91 -1.45
C SER A 44 18.13 3.57 -0.28
N SER A 45 18.45 3.20 0.96
CA SER A 45 17.83 3.77 2.15
C SER A 45 18.25 5.23 2.34
N THR A 46 17.37 6.14 1.95
CA THR A 46 17.58 7.57 2.18
C THR A 46 17.45 7.86 3.68
N LYS A 47 18.00 8.99 4.14
CA LYS A 47 17.90 9.45 5.54
C LYS A 47 16.44 9.51 6.05
N TYR A 48 15.47 9.55 5.15
CA TYR A 48 14.04 9.67 5.42
C TYR A 48 13.29 8.32 5.43
N CYS A 49 13.99 7.20 5.25
CA CYS A 49 13.41 5.86 5.28
C CYS A 49 12.81 5.56 6.67
N GLY A 50 11.54 5.18 6.71
CA GLY A 50 10.80 4.80 7.93
C GLY A 50 10.03 5.93 8.62
N ASN A 51 10.25 7.20 8.28
CA ASN A 51 9.61 8.32 8.99
C ASN A 51 8.08 8.37 8.84
N PHE A 52 7.53 7.78 7.77
CA PHE A 52 6.07 7.67 7.55
C PHE A 52 5.48 6.35 8.05
N LYS A 53 6.32 5.45 8.60
CA LYS A 53 5.91 4.23 9.30
C LYS A 53 5.70 4.46 10.80
N ASN A 54 5.30 5.68 11.21
CA ASN A 54 5.01 5.95 12.61
C ASN A 54 3.69 5.27 13.04
N LYS A 55 3.54 5.04 14.35
CA LYS A 55 2.39 4.32 14.92
C LYS A 55 1.03 4.89 14.47
N ARG A 56 0.87 6.22 14.50
CA ARG A 56 -0.41 6.88 14.20
C ARG A 56 -0.82 6.74 12.74
N VAL A 57 0.13 6.88 11.81
CA VAL A 57 -0.13 6.74 10.37
C VAL A 57 -0.46 5.29 10.03
N ILE A 58 0.29 4.33 10.58
CA ILE A 58 0.02 2.90 10.40
C ILE A 58 -1.37 2.55 10.95
N GLU A 59 -1.67 2.95 12.19
CA GLU A 59 -2.96 2.70 12.82
C GLU A 59 -4.11 3.28 11.98
N TYR A 60 -3.96 4.50 11.47
CA TYR A 60 -4.96 5.11 10.60
C TYR A 60 -5.19 4.31 9.31
N ILE A 61 -4.12 3.84 8.65
CA ILE A 61 -4.23 2.98 7.46
C ILE A 61 -4.94 1.67 7.79
N LEU A 62 -4.54 0.99 8.87
CA LEU A 62 -5.14 -0.28 9.28
C LEU A 62 -6.62 -0.12 9.70
N LEU A 63 -6.99 1.03 10.27
CA LEU A 63 -8.39 1.35 10.57
C LEU A 63 -9.21 1.56 9.30
N ILE A 64 -8.65 2.21 8.27
CA ILE A 64 -9.31 2.35 6.96
C ILE A 64 -9.56 0.96 6.36
N THR A 65 -8.53 0.12 6.29
CA THR A 65 -8.66 -1.22 5.71
C THR A 65 -9.65 -2.09 6.48
N LYS A 66 -9.63 -2.03 7.82
CA LYS A 66 -10.61 -2.72 8.67
C LYS A 66 -12.04 -2.22 8.43
N LYS A 67 -12.26 -0.91 8.40
CA LYS A 67 -13.60 -0.32 8.14
C LYS A 67 -14.14 -0.71 6.77
N LEU A 68 -13.26 -0.74 5.77
CA LEU A 68 -13.61 -1.15 4.42
C LEU A 68 -13.64 -2.67 4.24
N ARG A 69 -13.31 -3.48 5.26
CA ARG A 69 -13.26 -4.95 5.19
C ARG A 69 -12.32 -5.48 4.10
N LEU A 70 -11.19 -4.81 3.92
CA LEU A 70 -10.14 -5.23 2.99
C LEU A 70 -9.27 -6.31 3.62
N ASP A 71 -8.61 -7.09 2.78
CA ASP A 71 -7.59 -8.04 3.23
C ASP A 71 -6.48 -7.32 4.03
N PRO A 72 -6.00 -7.89 5.16
CA PRO A 72 -4.93 -7.28 5.95
C PRO A 72 -3.68 -6.91 5.13
N LEU A 73 -3.32 -7.70 4.11
CA LEU A 73 -2.21 -7.44 3.20
C LEU A 73 -2.33 -6.07 2.50
N VAL A 74 -3.54 -5.62 2.21
CA VAL A 74 -3.80 -4.29 1.63
C VAL A 74 -3.26 -3.18 2.52
N GLY A 75 -3.43 -3.32 3.84
CA GLY A 75 -2.95 -2.33 4.81
C GLY A 75 -1.44 -2.22 4.83
N TYR A 76 -0.75 -3.37 4.91
CA TYR A 76 0.71 -3.41 4.87
C TYR A 76 1.28 -2.88 3.55
N HIS A 77 0.65 -3.23 2.44
CA HIS A 77 1.06 -2.74 1.13
C HIS A 77 0.84 -1.22 1.00
N ALA A 78 -0.29 -0.69 1.49
CA ALA A 78 -0.56 0.74 1.52
C ALA A 78 0.47 1.53 2.35
N VAL A 79 0.91 0.98 3.50
CA VAL A 79 1.98 1.58 4.32
C VAL A 79 3.28 1.70 3.51
N GLU A 80 3.63 0.67 2.74
CA GLU A 80 4.84 0.67 1.91
C GLU A 80 4.73 1.66 0.74
N LEU A 81 3.59 1.71 0.06
CA LEU A 81 3.32 2.71 -0.98
C LEU A 81 3.44 4.13 -0.43
N LEU A 82 2.83 4.40 0.73
CA LEU A 82 2.88 5.71 1.36
C LEU A 82 4.31 6.12 1.72
N GLN A 83 5.06 5.25 2.39
CA GLN A 83 6.44 5.55 2.78
C GLN A 83 7.29 5.91 1.54
N ARG A 84 7.22 5.10 0.48
CA ARG A 84 8.00 5.32 -0.73
C ARG A 84 7.58 6.58 -1.48
N PHE A 85 6.27 6.86 -1.53
CA PHE A 85 5.75 8.05 -2.16
C PHE A 85 6.18 9.30 -1.40
N MET A 86 6.02 9.31 -0.08
CA MET A 86 6.30 10.48 0.75
C MET A 86 7.78 10.86 0.77
N VAL A 87 8.69 9.89 0.78
CA VAL A 87 10.14 10.15 0.66
C VAL A 87 10.45 10.89 -0.64
N LYS A 88 9.98 10.36 -1.78
CA LYS A 88 10.17 11.00 -3.09
C LYS A 88 9.49 12.36 -3.18
N TYR A 89 8.26 12.46 -2.68
CA TYR A 89 7.49 13.70 -2.71
C TYR A 89 8.21 14.83 -1.97
N ILE A 90 8.83 14.52 -0.83
CA ILE A 90 9.61 15.49 -0.06
C ILE A 90 10.95 15.78 -0.74
N GLU A 91 11.65 14.77 -1.25
CA GLU A 91 12.90 14.98 -2.00
C GLU A 91 12.69 15.87 -3.24
N ASP A 92 11.63 15.63 -4.02
CA ASP A 92 11.24 16.45 -5.16
C ASP A 92 10.88 17.88 -4.71
N PHE A 93 10.27 18.02 -3.53
CA PHE A 93 9.93 19.33 -2.95
C PHE A 93 11.18 20.09 -2.43
N ILE A 94 12.20 19.40 -1.91
CA ILE A 94 13.49 19.98 -1.50
C ILE A 94 14.30 20.43 -2.71
N THR A 95 14.28 19.64 -3.78
CA THR A 95 15.09 19.86 -4.98
C THR A 95 14.45 20.80 -5.99
N ALA A 96 13.15 21.11 -5.85
CA ALA A 96 12.45 22.04 -6.72
C ALA A 96 13.05 23.47 -6.65
N PRO A 97 13.37 24.11 -7.78
CA PRO A 97 13.86 25.49 -7.80
C PRO A 97 12.84 26.43 -7.16
N THR A 98 13.30 27.30 -6.25
CA THR A 98 12.43 28.34 -5.69
C THR A 98 12.10 29.35 -6.81
N PRO A 99 10.82 29.66 -7.08
CA PRO A 99 10.48 30.65 -8.11
C PRO A 99 11.09 32.01 -7.77
N LYS A 100 11.93 32.54 -8.67
CA LYS A 100 12.44 33.91 -8.59
C LYS A 100 11.25 34.86 -8.80
N GLY A 101 10.69 35.41 -7.72
CA GLY A 101 9.71 36.51 -7.83
C GLY A 101 8.62 36.62 -6.76
N ALA A 102 8.47 35.68 -5.83
CA ALA A 102 7.42 35.80 -4.80
C ALA A 102 7.87 36.69 -3.63
N THR A 103 7.60 37.99 -3.73
CA THR A 103 7.58 38.91 -2.60
C THR A 103 6.26 38.78 -1.83
N SER A 104 6.37 38.83 -0.50
CA SER A 104 5.34 38.71 0.55
C SER A 104 4.91 37.27 0.92
N ASN A 105 5.06 36.94 2.20
CA ASN A 105 4.78 35.67 2.88
C ASN A 105 5.73 34.49 2.60
N ARG A 106 7.00 34.66 2.96
CA ARG A 106 7.89 33.50 3.19
C ARG A 106 7.36 32.70 4.40
N PRO A 107 7.21 31.37 4.29
CA PRO A 107 7.01 30.50 5.44
C PRO A 107 8.11 30.73 6.49
N ARG A 108 7.76 30.75 7.79
CA ARG A 108 8.70 30.97 8.91
C ARG A 108 9.87 29.97 8.90
N SER A 109 9.62 28.77 8.38
CA SER A 109 10.62 27.71 8.13
C SER A 109 10.29 26.95 6.84
N TYR A 110 11.30 26.35 6.22
CA TYR A 110 11.14 25.41 5.10
C TYR A 110 10.17 24.27 5.45
N GLU A 111 10.23 23.78 6.69
CA GLU A 111 9.35 22.73 7.20
C GLU A 111 7.88 23.17 7.24
N ASP A 112 7.61 24.44 7.58
CA ASP A 112 6.25 25.00 7.56
C ASP A 112 5.70 25.07 6.13
N ALA A 113 6.57 25.30 5.14
CA ALA A 113 6.18 25.31 3.72
C ALA A 113 5.73 23.91 3.27
N VAL A 114 6.51 22.88 3.63
CA VAL A 114 6.17 21.47 3.38
C VAL A 114 4.85 21.12 4.05
N TYR A 115 4.75 21.42 5.35
CA TYR A 115 3.58 21.09 6.16
C TYR A 115 2.31 21.76 5.60
N ASN A 116 2.34 23.05 5.30
CA ASN A 116 1.19 23.76 4.77
C ASN A 116 0.75 23.25 3.39
N LYS A 117 1.68 22.78 2.55
CA LYS A 117 1.34 22.20 1.25
C LYS A 117 0.78 20.77 1.37
N LEU A 118 1.16 20.05 2.41
CA LEU A 118 0.84 18.63 2.59
C LEU A 118 -0.40 18.39 3.46
N LYS A 119 -0.61 19.17 4.53
CA LYS A 119 -1.60 18.89 5.58
C LYS A 119 -3.00 18.59 5.03
N ASP A 120 -3.46 19.33 4.03
CA ASP A 120 -4.81 19.18 3.47
C ASP A 120 -4.90 18.01 2.48
N LYS A 121 -3.78 17.63 1.87
CA LYS A 121 -3.68 16.54 0.89
C LYS A 121 -3.38 15.20 1.54
N PHE A 122 -2.81 15.21 2.74
CA PHE A 122 -2.28 14.02 3.40
C PHE A 122 -3.32 12.92 3.61
N PRO A 123 -4.55 13.20 4.11
CA PRO A 123 -5.59 12.17 4.23
C PRO A 123 -5.94 11.52 2.88
N LEU A 124 -5.99 12.32 1.82
CA LEU A 124 -6.30 11.85 0.47
C LEU A 124 -5.15 11.01 -0.14
N ILE A 125 -3.89 11.39 0.13
CA ILE A 125 -2.71 10.61 -0.25
C ILE A 125 -2.72 9.25 0.44
N ILE A 126 -3.00 9.21 1.75
CA ILE A 126 -3.12 7.96 2.50
C ILE A 126 -4.19 7.08 1.88
N PHE A 127 -5.38 7.64 1.65
CA PHE A 127 -6.49 6.89 1.08
C PHE A 127 -6.18 6.38 -0.34
N SER A 128 -5.51 7.18 -1.16
CA SER A 128 -5.06 6.79 -2.50
C SER A 128 -4.10 5.60 -2.46
N CYS A 129 -3.20 5.55 -1.47
CA CYS A 129 -2.32 4.40 -1.26
C CYS A 129 -3.12 3.13 -0.89
N VAL A 130 -4.18 3.26 -0.10
CA VAL A 130 -5.09 2.14 0.23
C VAL A 130 -5.87 1.68 -0.99
N GLN A 131 -6.39 2.59 -1.81
CA GLN A 131 -7.08 2.23 -3.05
C GLN A 131 -6.16 1.50 -4.03
N LEU A 132 -4.94 1.99 -4.24
CA LEU A 132 -3.96 1.34 -5.10
C LEU A 132 -3.61 -0.06 -4.59
N ALA A 133 -3.35 -0.20 -3.29
CA ALA A 133 -3.09 -1.49 -2.68
C ALA A 133 -4.28 -2.46 -2.81
N SER A 134 -5.51 -1.97 -2.65
CA SER A 134 -6.74 -2.77 -2.84
C SER A 134 -6.87 -3.27 -4.28
N LYS A 135 -6.55 -2.43 -5.27
CA LYS A 135 -6.58 -2.79 -6.70
C LYS A 135 -5.52 -3.83 -7.08
N LEU A 136 -4.42 -3.90 -6.35
CA LEU A 136 -3.36 -4.90 -6.56
C LEU A 136 -3.65 -6.24 -5.88
N SER A 137 -4.59 -6.27 -4.93
CA SER A 137 -4.97 -7.50 -4.25
C SER A 137 -5.93 -8.32 -5.12
N LEU A 138 -5.51 -9.54 -5.48
CA LEU A 138 -6.26 -10.45 -6.36
C LEU A 138 -7.54 -11.02 -5.72
N HIS A 139 -7.66 -10.94 -4.39
CA HIS A 139 -8.72 -11.59 -3.62
C HIS A 139 -9.61 -10.60 -2.85
N SER A 140 -9.34 -9.30 -2.93
CA SER A 140 -10.15 -8.29 -2.26
C SER A 140 -11.26 -7.78 -3.17
N HIS A 141 -12.40 -7.44 -2.58
CA HIS A 141 -13.34 -6.53 -3.23
C HIS A 141 -12.59 -5.22 -3.51
N MET A 142 -12.62 -4.78 -4.77
CA MET A 142 -11.97 -3.55 -5.19
C MET A 142 -12.81 -2.36 -4.72
N ILE A 143 -12.17 -1.36 -4.10
CA ILE A 143 -12.86 -0.11 -3.74
C ILE A 143 -13.22 0.65 -5.01
N ASP A 144 -14.51 0.74 -5.33
CA ASP A 144 -14.99 1.60 -6.41
C ASP A 144 -15.00 3.08 -6.00
N ASN A 145 -15.06 3.98 -6.99
CA ASN A 145 -14.98 5.42 -6.76
C ASN A 145 -16.14 5.99 -5.93
N ASN A 146 -17.34 5.40 -5.98
CA ASN A 146 -18.47 5.84 -5.13
C ASN A 146 -18.22 5.46 -3.68
N THR A 147 -17.80 4.21 -3.44
CA THR A 147 -17.46 3.70 -2.11
C THR A 147 -16.33 4.53 -1.48
N ALA A 148 -15.29 4.84 -2.27
CA ALA A 148 -14.20 5.70 -1.87
C ALA A 148 -14.64 7.11 -1.45
N VAL A 149 -15.43 7.78 -2.30
CA VAL A 149 -15.93 9.13 -2.01
C VAL A 149 -16.81 9.11 -0.77
N HIS A 150 -17.76 8.18 -0.66
CA HIS A 150 -18.63 8.05 0.50
C HIS A 150 -17.83 7.83 1.80
N PHE A 151 -16.83 6.96 1.76
CA PHE A 151 -15.95 6.74 2.91
C PHE A 151 -15.22 8.02 3.32
N LEU A 152 -14.64 8.75 2.37
CA LEU A 152 -13.91 9.99 2.65
C LEU A 152 -14.82 11.08 3.24
N HIS A 153 -16.05 11.24 2.74
CA HIS A 153 -17.04 12.12 3.35
C HIS A 153 -17.37 11.72 4.79
N SER A 154 -17.44 10.42 5.10
CA SER A 154 -17.71 9.92 6.45
C SER A 154 -16.60 10.22 7.47
N VAL A 155 -15.39 10.54 6.99
CA VAL A 155 -14.24 10.93 7.83
C VAL A 155 -13.90 12.43 7.69
N SER A 156 -14.90 13.24 7.31
CA SER A 156 -14.79 14.69 7.14
C SER A 156 -13.81 15.14 6.05
N CYS A 157 -13.55 14.29 5.05
CA CYS A 157 -12.74 14.60 3.88
C CYS A 157 -13.64 14.72 2.64
N THR A 158 -14.13 15.94 2.39
CA THR A 158 -15.01 16.24 1.26
C THR A 158 -14.22 16.26 -0.03
N VAL A 159 -14.41 15.27 -0.90
CA VAL A 159 -13.70 15.17 -2.18
C VAL A 159 -14.63 14.83 -3.34
N SER A 160 -14.27 15.31 -4.52
CA SER A 160 -14.90 14.88 -5.77
C SER A 160 -14.23 13.60 -6.30
N LYS A 161 -14.94 12.85 -7.16
CA LYS A 161 -14.35 11.71 -7.88
C LYS A 161 -13.12 12.09 -8.72
N GLN A 162 -13.13 13.30 -9.28
CA GLN A 162 -12.03 13.83 -10.08
C GLN A 162 -10.79 14.05 -9.22
N THR A 163 -10.95 14.72 -8.07
CA THR A 163 -9.85 14.96 -7.12
C THR A 163 -9.27 13.66 -6.57
N LEU A 164 -10.14 12.66 -6.33
CA LEU A 164 -9.72 11.32 -5.91
C LEU A 164 -8.82 10.67 -6.97
N LEU A 165 -9.25 10.67 -8.24
CA LEU A 165 -8.50 10.09 -9.35
C LEU A 165 -7.17 10.81 -9.59
N GLU A 166 -7.17 12.14 -9.50
CA GLU A 166 -5.95 12.96 -9.60
C GLU A 166 -4.94 12.63 -8.51
N SER A 167 -5.42 12.42 -7.28
CA SER A 167 -4.54 12.03 -6.16
C SER A 167 -3.98 10.62 -6.35
N GLU A 168 -4.80 9.68 -6.80
CA GLU A 168 -4.35 8.33 -7.14
C GLU A 168 -3.28 8.35 -8.25
N LEU A 169 -3.51 9.12 -9.31
CA LEU A 169 -2.56 9.29 -10.40
C LEU A 169 -1.27 9.98 -9.96
N MET A 170 -1.35 10.94 -9.04
CA MET A 170 -0.18 11.58 -8.45
C MET A 170 0.69 10.57 -7.70
N VAL A 171 0.09 9.70 -6.89
CA VAL A 171 0.80 8.64 -6.17
C VAL A 171 1.44 7.65 -7.16
N LEU A 172 0.70 7.20 -8.16
CA LEU A 172 1.20 6.33 -9.23
C LEU A 172 2.43 6.90 -9.94
N LYS A 173 2.34 8.17 -10.37
CA LYS A 173 3.42 8.87 -11.06
C LYS A 173 4.63 9.07 -10.15
N GLY A 174 4.43 9.49 -8.90
CA GLY A 174 5.52 9.65 -7.92
C GLY A 174 6.26 8.32 -7.66
N LEU A 175 5.52 7.21 -7.65
CA LEU A 175 6.09 5.87 -7.54
C LEU A 175 6.68 5.34 -8.85
N LYS A 176 6.60 6.09 -9.96
CA LYS A 176 7.02 5.67 -11.31
C LYS A 176 6.38 4.33 -11.71
N PHE A 177 5.11 4.12 -11.33
CA PHE A 177 4.34 2.89 -11.56
C PHE A 177 4.97 1.61 -10.96
N ARG A 178 5.96 1.73 -10.07
CA ARG A 178 6.60 0.58 -9.40
C ARG A 178 5.84 0.21 -8.13
N LEU A 179 4.67 -0.41 -8.30
CA LEU A 179 3.79 -0.77 -7.18
C LEU A 179 4.04 -2.17 -6.61
N ASN A 180 4.69 -3.07 -7.36
CA ASN A 180 4.95 -4.43 -6.91
C ASN A 180 6.10 -4.46 -5.89
N VAL A 181 5.81 -3.98 -4.68
CA VAL A 181 6.72 -3.98 -3.55
C VAL A 181 6.41 -5.19 -2.68
N LEU A 182 7.46 -5.94 -2.36
CA LEU A 182 7.33 -7.05 -1.44
C LEU A 182 6.97 -6.52 -0.06
N ASN A 183 5.86 -7.01 0.48
CA ASN A 183 5.43 -6.74 1.83
C ASN A 183 6.30 -7.55 2.81
N PRO A 184 6.72 -7.00 3.97
CA PRO A 184 7.29 -7.81 5.06
C PRO A 184 6.52 -9.10 5.36
N LEU A 185 5.18 -9.09 5.24
CA LEU A 185 4.39 -10.32 5.43
C LEU A 185 4.69 -11.39 4.37
N THR A 186 4.98 -11.02 3.13
CA THR A 186 5.40 -11.95 2.08
C THR A 186 6.71 -12.65 2.42
N TYR A 187 7.66 -11.93 3.04
CA TYR A 187 8.89 -12.55 3.56
C TYR A 187 8.56 -13.55 4.67
N VAL A 188 7.69 -13.17 5.62
CA VAL A 188 7.27 -14.05 6.71
C VAL A 188 6.54 -15.29 6.19
N GLU A 189 5.60 -15.14 5.26
CA GLU A 189 4.86 -16.24 4.63
C GLU A 189 5.79 -17.23 3.94
N ILE A 190 6.74 -16.74 3.14
CA ILE A 190 7.71 -17.60 2.44
C ILE A 190 8.65 -18.29 3.43
N LEU A 191 9.10 -17.59 4.48
CA LEU A 191 9.92 -18.20 5.53
C LEU A 191 9.14 -19.28 6.29
N LEU A 192 7.88 -19.04 6.62
CA LEU A 192 7.02 -20.03 7.29
C LEU A 192 6.75 -21.24 6.38
N GLU A 193 6.53 -21.04 5.09
CA GLU A 193 6.35 -22.10 4.10
C GLU A 193 7.60 -22.99 3.99
N VAL A 194 8.79 -22.37 3.96
CA VAL A 194 10.09 -23.09 3.95
C VAL A 194 10.31 -23.86 5.25
N LEU A 195 10.08 -23.22 6.41
CA LEU A 195 10.23 -23.86 7.71
C LEU A 195 9.22 -24.99 7.91
N GLY A 196 8.01 -24.87 7.37
CA GLY A 196 6.97 -25.89 7.40
C GLY A 196 7.33 -27.18 6.65
N LYS A 197 8.28 -27.12 5.70
CA LYS A 197 8.79 -28.29 4.96
C LYS A 197 9.99 -28.97 5.60
N GLY A 198 10.56 -28.41 6.67
CA GLY A 198 11.68 -29.02 7.38
C GLY A 198 11.27 -30.33 8.09
N PRO A 199 12.15 -31.34 8.19
CA PRO A 199 11.85 -32.65 8.76
C PRO A 199 11.40 -32.63 10.24
N TYR A 200 11.54 -31.49 10.92
CA TYR A 200 11.27 -31.33 12.36
C TYR A 200 9.98 -30.53 12.68
N MET A 201 9.25 -30.00 11.69
CA MET A 201 8.17 -29.02 11.93
C MET A 201 6.78 -29.41 11.42
N HIS A 202 6.55 -30.69 11.12
CA HIS A 202 5.25 -31.22 10.67
C HIS A 202 4.06 -31.02 11.65
N ARG A 203 4.25 -30.42 12.85
CA ARG A 203 3.22 -30.29 13.89
C ARG A 203 2.92 -28.88 14.42
N LYS A 204 3.58 -27.81 13.98
CA LYS A 204 3.44 -26.49 14.68
C LYS A 204 2.89 -25.30 13.88
N VAL A 205 2.67 -25.41 12.56
CA VAL A 205 2.22 -24.25 11.77
C VAL A 205 0.70 -23.96 11.90
N TYR A 206 -0.09 -24.89 12.45
CA TYR A 206 -1.55 -24.73 12.60
C TYR A 206 -2.01 -23.72 13.68
N TYR A 207 -1.11 -23.04 14.38
CA TYR A 207 -1.46 -22.18 15.53
C TYR A 207 -1.14 -20.68 15.37
N ILE A 208 -0.76 -20.21 14.18
CA ILE A 208 -0.31 -18.81 13.97
C ILE A 208 -1.22 -17.99 13.01
N LEU A 209 -2.31 -18.57 12.50
CA LEU A 209 -3.37 -17.84 11.78
C LEU A 209 -4.68 -17.90 12.57
#